data_AF-A0A956MNQ7-F1
#
_entry.id   AF-A0A956MNQ7-F1
#
_cell.length_a   1.000
_cell.length_b   1.000
_cell.length_c   1.000
_cell.angle_alpha   90.00
_cell.angle_beta   90.00
_cell.angle_gamma   90.00
#
_symmetry.space_group_name_H-M   'P 1'
#
loop_
_entity.id
_entity.type
_entity.pdbx_description
1 polymer ?
#
loop_
_entity_poly.entity_id
_entity_poly.type
_entity_poly.pdbx_seq_one_letter_code
_entity_poly.pdbx_strand_id
1 'polypeptide(L)'
;MPRKVNYTDKFEKFSRQTYFDKLDPDEKACVEEMAFRHLLTFQEFRQVVEAARDLTMWGEGGIANWWQRHRDNAEVGQPSQNDVRKKQLLSNLQSHIVHLRSQPKMYPKQPFSRPKKREKSKIVAAQSDKNIFGMCPVASERTVCCNLRTIDAVENCIFGCSYCTIQTFYSDKIVFDEKFAQKLAQIELEKDRFYHIGTGQSSDSLAWGNRNGILDSLCQFAADHPNILLEFKTKSNNVRYFLDNPTPPNIVCSWSMNTPTIIDNEEHFTANLDERIEAARQVAACGVKVAFHFHPMVYYDSWETDYPKVAETLIRQFEPQQVLFVSFGSVTLIKPVLTKIRNLGFQTKMTQMELVPDPHGKLTYPDDVKIAMFSKIHESFSPWRNEVFFYLCMEKAAIWERAFGYVYPDNETFERDFGQKTLHQKVRRPALENATPA
;
A
#
# COMPACT_ATOMS: atom_id res chain seq x y z
N MET A 1 -11.90 -27.05 -46.15
CA MET A 1 -11.98 -27.82 -44.90
C MET A 1 -11.33 -27.00 -43.79
N PRO A 2 -12.04 -26.59 -42.72
CA PRO A 2 -11.41 -25.89 -41.62
C PRO A 2 -10.42 -26.85 -40.92
N ARG A 3 -9.17 -26.42 -40.72
CA ARG A 3 -8.16 -27.17 -39.94
C ARG A 3 -8.81 -27.56 -38.60
N LYS A 4 -8.95 -28.86 -38.32
CA LYS A 4 -9.21 -29.34 -36.95
C LYS A 4 -8.00 -28.93 -36.12
N VAL A 5 -8.09 -27.78 -35.45
CA VAL A 5 -7.05 -27.30 -34.54
C VAL A 5 -6.92 -28.32 -33.42
N ASN A 6 -5.76 -28.96 -33.31
CA ASN A 6 -5.43 -29.89 -32.23
C ASN A 6 -5.55 -29.15 -30.89
N TYR A 7 -6.22 -29.73 -29.89
CA TYR A 7 -6.35 -29.09 -28.59
C TYR A 7 -4.98 -28.86 -27.93
N THR A 8 -4.00 -29.72 -28.23
CA THR A 8 -2.60 -29.57 -27.80
C THR A 8 -2.02 -28.21 -28.22
N ASP A 9 -2.20 -27.81 -29.49
CA ASP A 9 -1.73 -26.51 -30.00
C ASP A 9 -2.41 -25.34 -29.26
N LYS A 10 -3.70 -25.51 -28.91
CA LYS A 10 -4.44 -24.52 -28.12
C LYS A 10 -3.89 -24.44 -26.70
N PHE A 11 -3.66 -25.58 -26.05
CA PHE A 11 -3.14 -25.66 -24.70
C PHE A 11 -1.75 -25.01 -24.59
N GLU A 12 -0.84 -25.26 -25.54
CA GLU A 12 0.46 -24.60 -25.57
C GLU A 12 0.33 -23.08 -25.67
N LYS A 13 -0.58 -22.60 -26.54
CA LYS A 13 -0.86 -21.17 -26.67
C LYS A 13 -1.44 -20.59 -25.38
N PHE A 14 -2.38 -21.30 -24.75
CA PHE A 14 -3.00 -20.84 -23.51
C PHE A 14 -1.98 -20.76 -22.38
N SER A 15 -1.12 -21.77 -22.25
CA SER A 15 -0.08 -21.85 -21.22
C SER A 15 0.88 -20.66 -21.28
N ARG A 16 1.32 -20.26 -22.49
CA ARG A 16 2.19 -19.08 -22.71
C ARG A 16 1.50 -17.74 -22.44
N GLN A 17 0.16 -17.72 -22.41
CA GLN A 17 -0.65 -16.51 -22.27
C GLN A 17 -1.27 -16.35 -20.86
N THR A 18 -1.03 -17.30 -19.95
CA THR A 18 -1.53 -17.29 -18.57
C THR A 18 -0.38 -17.50 -17.57
N TYR A 19 -0.72 -17.64 -16.28
CA TYR A 19 0.26 -17.94 -15.24
C TYR A 19 0.61 -19.43 -15.12
N PHE A 20 0.26 -20.27 -16.11
CA PHE A 20 0.42 -21.72 -16.04
C PHE A 20 1.88 -22.11 -15.79
N ASP A 21 2.82 -21.46 -16.49
CA ASP A 21 4.25 -21.74 -16.34
C ASP A 21 4.80 -21.43 -14.94
N LYS A 22 4.06 -20.65 -14.14
CA LYS A 22 4.43 -20.31 -12.79
C LYS A 22 3.80 -21.21 -11.71
N LEU A 23 2.87 -22.09 -12.08
CA LEU A 23 2.32 -23.08 -11.15
C LEU A 23 3.39 -24.10 -10.75
N ASP A 24 3.26 -24.65 -9.55
CA ASP A 24 4.09 -25.77 -9.09
C ASP A 24 3.80 -27.03 -9.92
N PRO A 25 4.72 -28.01 -9.98
CA PRO A 25 4.57 -29.19 -10.85
C PRO A 25 3.25 -29.95 -10.66
N ASP A 26 2.83 -30.14 -9.41
CA ASP A 26 1.58 -30.85 -9.09
C ASP A 26 0.34 -30.07 -9.55
N GLU A 27 0.38 -28.75 -9.39
CA GLU A 27 -0.68 -27.84 -9.84
C GLU A 27 -0.76 -27.80 -11.37
N LYS A 28 0.39 -27.81 -12.07
CA LYS A 28 0.44 -27.89 -13.54
C LYS A 28 -0.20 -29.17 -14.05
N ALA A 29 0.18 -30.32 -13.49
CA ALA A 29 -0.36 -31.61 -13.88
C ALA A 29 -1.88 -31.66 -13.68
N CYS A 30 -2.38 -31.12 -12.56
CA CYS A 30 -3.82 -31.03 -12.30
C CYS A 30 -4.54 -30.13 -13.31
N VAL A 31 -4.02 -28.93 -13.57
CA VAL A 31 -4.65 -27.98 -14.52
C VAL A 31 -4.62 -28.52 -15.95
N GLU A 32 -3.55 -29.22 -16.32
CA GLU A 32 -3.44 -29.93 -17.60
C GLU A 32 -4.49 -31.02 -17.73
N GLU A 33 -4.65 -31.87 -16.70
CA GLU A 33 -5.72 -32.90 -16.67
C GLU A 33 -7.10 -32.26 -16.87
N MET A 34 -7.41 -31.20 -16.13
CA MET A 34 -8.69 -30.47 -16.25
C MET A 34 -8.89 -29.90 -17.67
N ALA A 35 -7.82 -29.32 -18.25
CA ALA A 35 -7.84 -28.73 -19.58
C ALA A 35 -8.18 -29.75 -20.67
N PHE A 36 -7.46 -30.88 -20.70
CA PHE A 36 -7.66 -31.92 -21.70
C PHE A 36 -8.95 -32.71 -21.49
N ARG A 37 -9.35 -32.96 -20.23
CA ARG A 37 -10.59 -33.70 -19.90
C ARG A 37 -11.85 -32.94 -20.32
N HIS A 38 -11.85 -31.62 -20.20
CA HIS A 38 -13.04 -30.80 -20.47
C HIS A 38 -12.93 -29.90 -21.70
N LEU A 39 -11.80 -29.95 -22.43
CA LEU A 39 -11.52 -29.11 -23.59
C LEU A 39 -11.77 -27.62 -23.30
N LEU A 40 -11.19 -27.13 -22.20
CA LEU A 40 -11.38 -25.75 -21.73
C LEU A 40 -11.05 -24.73 -22.83
N THR A 41 -11.90 -23.72 -22.96
CA THR A 41 -11.61 -22.51 -23.74
C THR A 41 -10.50 -21.70 -23.07
N PHE A 42 -9.95 -20.71 -23.78
CA PHE A 42 -8.91 -19.84 -23.22
C PHE A 42 -9.36 -19.15 -21.93
N GLN A 43 -10.61 -18.65 -21.87
CA GLN A 43 -11.10 -17.95 -20.69
C GLN A 43 -11.29 -18.90 -19.50
N GLU A 44 -11.82 -20.10 -19.73
CA GLU A 44 -11.99 -21.11 -18.68
C GLU A 44 -10.61 -21.58 -18.18
N PHE A 45 -9.66 -21.83 -19.08
CA PHE A 45 -8.28 -22.17 -18.72
C PHE A 45 -7.62 -21.07 -17.88
N ARG A 46 -7.78 -19.81 -18.31
CA ARG A 46 -7.28 -18.66 -17.56
C ARG A 46 -7.89 -18.58 -16.16
N GLN A 47 -9.20 -18.77 -16.02
CA GLN A 47 -9.88 -18.77 -14.72
C GLN A 47 -9.35 -19.87 -13.80
N VAL A 48 -9.16 -21.08 -14.31
CA VAL A 48 -8.59 -22.22 -13.58
C VAL A 48 -7.15 -21.93 -13.13
N VAL A 49 -6.31 -21.40 -14.02
CA VAL A 49 -4.92 -21.03 -13.70
C VAL A 49 -4.85 -19.90 -12.68
N GLU A 50 -5.68 -18.86 -12.80
CA GLU A 50 -5.75 -17.78 -11.82
C GLU A 50 -6.24 -18.28 -10.45
N ALA A 51 -7.22 -19.20 -10.42
CA ALA A 51 -7.68 -19.83 -9.19
C ALA A 51 -6.58 -20.67 -8.51
N ALA A 52 -5.85 -21.49 -9.28
CA ALA A 52 -4.73 -22.28 -8.77
C ALA A 52 -3.63 -21.39 -8.15
N ARG A 53 -3.31 -20.27 -8.84
CA ARG A 53 -2.40 -19.25 -8.32
C ARG A 53 -2.90 -18.62 -7.02
N ASP A 54 -4.15 -18.16 -7.02
CA ASP A 54 -4.75 -17.46 -5.88
C ASP A 54 -4.82 -18.38 -4.66
N LEU A 55 -5.30 -19.63 -4.79
CA LEU A 55 -5.38 -20.61 -3.69
C LEU A 55 -4.02 -20.84 -3.01
N THR A 56 -2.97 -21.05 -3.82
CA THR A 56 -1.60 -21.26 -3.34
C THR A 56 -1.08 -20.03 -2.60
N MET A 57 -1.24 -18.84 -3.18
CA MET A 57 -0.81 -17.59 -2.54
C MET A 57 -1.57 -17.33 -1.24
N TRP A 58 -2.86 -17.68 -1.17
CA TRP A 58 -3.67 -17.49 0.03
C TRP A 58 -3.34 -18.51 1.13
N GLY A 59 -2.58 -19.57 0.82
CA GLY A 59 -2.37 -20.67 1.77
C GLY A 59 -3.62 -21.51 2.02
N GLU A 60 -4.56 -21.53 1.07
CA GLU A 60 -5.82 -22.31 1.16
C GLU A 60 -5.67 -23.72 0.53
N GLY A 61 -4.42 -24.18 0.38
CA GLY A 61 -4.06 -25.35 -0.40
C GLY A 61 -3.94 -25.05 -1.91
N GLY A 62 -3.78 -26.10 -2.71
CA GLY A 62 -3.68 -26.01 -4.16
C GLY A 62 -4.96 -26.44 -4.88
N ILE A 63 -5.05 -26.15 -6.17
CA ILE A 63 -6.14 -26.61 -7.02
C ILE A 63 -6.15 -28.14 -7.12
N ALA A 64 -5.01 -28.81 -6.97
CA ALA A 64 -4.93 -30.26 -6.95
C ALA A 64 -5.76 -30.86 -5.80
N ASN A 65 -5.68 -30.26 -4.61
CA ASN A 65 -6.47 -30.70 -3.44
C ASN A 65 -7.97 -30.47 -3.66
N TRP A 66 -8.33 -29.34 -4.27
CA TRP A 66 -9.72 -29.07 -4.63
C TRP A 66 -10.23 -30.07 -5.67
N TRP A 67 -9.45 -30.31 -6.73
CA TRP A 67 -9.80 -31.22 -7.81
C TRP A 67 -10.01 -32.65 -7.34
N GLN A 68 -9.11 -33.18 -6.50
CA GLN A 68 -9.24 -34.54 -5.94
C GLN A 68 -10.57 -34.78 -5.23
N ARG A 69 -11.13 -33.78 -4.54
CA ARG A 69 -12.42 -33.90 -3.83
C ARG A 69 -13.65 -33.83 -4.77
N HIS A 70 -13.47 -33.33 -5.99
CA HIS A 70 -14.58 -33.03 -6.91
C HIS A 70 -14.52 -33.82 -8.22
N ARG A 71 -13.41 -34.53 -8.50
CA ARG A 71 -13.22 -35.31 -9.74
C ARG A 71 -14.09 -36.57 -9.82
N ASP A 72 -14.41 -37.21 -8.68
CA ASP A 72 -15.14 -38.49 -8.65
C ASP A 72 -16.66 -38.30 -8.85
N ASN A 73 -17.18 -37.09 -8.61
CA ASN A 73 -18.52 -36.68 -9.07
C ASN A 73 -18.60 -36.47 -10.60
N ALA A 74 -17.49 -36.67 -11.33
CA ALA A 74 -17.37 -36.46 -12.77
C ALA A 74 -17.09 -37.75 -13.57
N GLU A 75 -17.45 -38.95 -13.05
CA GLU A 75 -17.29 -40.20 -13.79
C GLU A 75 -18.40 -40.48 -14.82
N VAL A 76 -17.93 -40.99 -15.97
CA VAL A 76 -18.52 -41.44 -17.23
C VAL A 76 -20.03 -41.26 -17.44
N GLY A 77 -20.40 -40.34 -18.33
CA GLY A 77 -21.71 -40.26 -18.97
C GLY A 77 -21.58 -39.78 -20.41
N GLN A 78 -22.67 -39.89 -21.18
CA GLN A 78 -22.71 -39.64 -22.63
C GLN A 78 -22.08 -38.28 -23.02
N PRO A 79 -21.49 -38.13 -24.23
CA PRO A 79 -20.87 -36.89 -24.70
C PRO A 79 -21.76 -35.64 -24.58
N SER A 80 -23.08 -35.81 -24.66
CA SER A 80 -24.10 -34.77 -24.46
C SER A 80 -24.12 -34.17 -23.04
N GLN A 81 -23.53 -34.84 -22.05
CA GLN A 81 -23.45 -34.37 -20.66
C GLN A 81 -22.12 -33.67 -20.32
N ASN A 82 -21.10 -33.72 -21.19
CA ASN A 82 -19.77 -33.19 -20.88
C ASN A 82 -19.78 -31.65 -20.69
N ASP A 83 -20.53 -30.93 -21.53
CA ASP A 83 -20.64 -29.47 -21.40
C ASP A 83 -21.40 -29.05 -20.13
N VAL A 84 -22.39 -29.83 -19.70
CA VAL A 84 -23.11 -29.58 -18.43
C VAL A 84 -22.17 -29.78 -17.24
N ARG A 85 -21.39 -30.87 -17.25
CA ARG A 85 -20.41 -31.18 -16.20
C ARG A 85 -19.29 -30.14 -16.12
N LYS A 86 -18.73 -29.72 -17.26
CA LYS A 86 -17.73 -28.63 -17.33
C LYS A 86 -18.27 -27.34 -16.71
N LYS A 87 -19.50 -26.93 -17.11
CA LYS A 87 -20.15 -25.73 -16.53
C LYS A 87 -20.34 -25.86 -15.02
N GLN A 88 -20.80 -27.02 -14.55
CA GLN A 88 -20.99 -27.26 -13.12
C GLN A 88 -19.65 -27.25 -12.36
N LEU A 89 -18.61 -27.87 -12.90
CA LEU A 89 -17.26 -27.87 -12.31
C LEU A 89 -16.72 -26.44 -12.16
N LEU A 90 -16.75 -25.66 -13.24
CA LEU A 90 -16.26 -24.27 -13.24
C LEU A 90 -17.11 -23.39 -12.31
N SER A 91 -18.42 -23.61 -12.28
CA SER A 91 -19.31 -22.93 -11.32
C SER A 91 -18.94 -23.27 -9.87
N ASN A 92 -18.67 -24.53 -9.57
CA ASN A 92 -18.27 -24.95 -8.22
C ASN A 92 -16.92 -24.35 -7.81
N LEU A 93 -15.95 -24.30 -8.73
CA LEU A 93 -14.65 -23.65 -8.49
C LEU A 93 -14.85 -22.16 -8.23
N GLN A 94 -15.65 -21.48 -9.06
CA GLN A 94 -15.95 -20.07 -8.89
C GLN A 94 -16.66 -19.79 -7.56
N SER A 95 -17.65 -20.62 -7.19
CA SER A 95 -18.34 -20.53 -5.89
C SER A 95 -17.40 -20.74 -4.72
N HIS A 96 -16.45 -21.68 -4.82
CA HIS A 96 -15.43 -21.90 -3.81
C HIS A 96 -14.52 -20.68 -3.63
N ILE A 97 -14.03 -20.10 -4.73
CA ILE A 97 -13.21 -18.88 -4.70
C ILE A 97 -14.00 -17.70 -4.11
N VAL A 98 -15.26 -17.51 -4.51
CA VAL A 98 -16.13 -16.45 -3.96
C VAL A 98 -16.36 -16.65 -2.47
N HIS A 99 -16.61 -17.89 -2.03
CA HIS A 99 -16.76 -18.21 -0.61
C HIS A 99 -15.51 -17.86 0.20
N LEU A 100 -14.32 -18.23 -0.27
CA LEU A 100 -13.05 -17.86 0.39
C LEU A 100 -12.82 -16.34 0.42
N ARG A 101 -13.31 -15.60 -0.58
CA ARG A 101 -13.28 -14.13 -0.60
C ARG A 101 -14.30 -13.49 0.35
N SER A 102 -15.40 -14.16 0.69
CA SER A 102 -16.39 -13.63 1.63
C SER A 102 -16.04 -13.91 3.10
N GLN A 103 -15.18 -14.91 3.38
CA GLN A 103 -14.78 -15.22 4.76
C GLN A 103 -13.83 -14.16 5.35
N PRO A 104 -13.82 -13.94 6.68
CA PRO A 104 -12.79 -13.15 7.34
C PRO A 104 -11.39 -13.65 6.96
N LYS A 105 -10.46 -12.72 6.67
CA LYS A 105 -9.10 -13.10 6.28
C LYS A 105 -8.31 -13.46 7.52
N MET A 106 -7.88 -14.72 7.61
CA MET A 106 -7.03 -15.18 8.69
C MET A 106 -5.60 -15.26 8.20
N TYR A 107 -4.70 -14.54 8.85
CA TYR A 107 -3.26 -14.73 8.69
C TYR A 107 -2.79 -15.85 9.63
N PRO A 108 -1.83 -16.67 9.22
CA PRO A 108 -1.32 -17.75 10.06
C PRO A 108 -0.55 -17.18 11.28
N LYS A 109 -0.58 -17.93 12.39
CA LYS A 109 0.18 -17.56 13.61
C LYS A 109 1.69 -17.51 13.36
N GLN A 110 2.20 -18.45 12.55
CA GLN A 110 3.52 -18.34 11.96
C GLN A 110 3.37 -17.60 10.64
N PRO A 111 4.00 -16.44 10.46
CA PRO A 111 3.87 -15.67 9.23
C PRO A 111 4.25 -16.49 7.99
N PHE A 112 3.71 -16.10 6.85
CA PHE A 112 4.12 -16.66 5.57
C PHE A 112 5.63 -16.54 5.37
N SER A 113 6.17 -17.47 4.57
CA SER A 113 7.60 -17.46 4.27
C SER A 113 7.97 -16.16 3.56
N ARG A 114 8.77 -15.32 4.22
CA ARG A 114 9.29 -14.10 3.61
C ARG A 114 10.13 -14.46 2.38
N PRO A 115 10.03 -13.72 1.28
CA PRO A 115 10.93 -13.90 0.13
C PRO A 115 12.39 -13.86 0.61
N LYS A 116 13.17 -14.90 0.31
CA LYS A 116 14.56 -15.00 0.79
C LYS A 116 15.44 -13.86 0.29
N LYS A 117 15.17 -13.39 -0.93
CA LYS A 117 15.83 -12.24 -1.55
C LYS A 117 14.80 -11.54 -2.42
N ARG A 118 14.89 -10.21 -2.47
CA ARG A 118 14.27 -9.46 -3.56
C ARG A 118 15.03 -9.77 -4.86
N GLU A 119 14.32 -9.80 -5.98
CA GLU A 119 14.98 -9.78 -7.29
C GLU A 119 15.98 -8.61 -7.33
N LYS A 120 17.19 -8.85 -7.84
CA LYS A 120 18.28 -7.88 -7.79
C LYS A 120 17.90 -6.64 -8.61
N SER A 121 17.39 -5.60 -7.96
CA SER A 121 17.24 -4.29 -8.58
C SER A 121 18.61 -3.62 -8.69
N LYS A 122 19.00 -3.25 -9.90
CA LYS A 122 20.23 -2.48 -10.12
C LYS A 122 20.01 -1.05 -9.61
N ILE A 123 20.80 -0.64 -8.63
CA ILE A 123 20.84 0.75 -8.18
C ILE A 123 21.76 1.53 -9.12
N VAL A 124 21.25 2.60 -9.71
CA VAL A 124 21.98 3.45 -10.66
C VAL A 124 21.84 4.92 -10.29
N ALA A 125 22.90 5.67 -10.51
CA ALA A 125 22.81 7.11 -10.70
C ALA A 125 22.70 7.35 -12.21
N ALA A 126 21.73 8.16 -12.63
CA ALA A 126 21.54 8.50 -14.03
C ALA A 126 20.86 9.85 -14.16
N GLN A 127 21.12 10.57 -15.24
CA GLN A 127 20.33 11.75 -15.58
C GLN A 127 18.93 11.33 -16.00
N SER A 128 17.92 11.97 -15.41
CA SER A 128 16.52 11.81 -15.79
C SER A 128 16.01 13.13 -16.35
N ASP A 129 15.16 13.10 -17.38
CA ASP A 129 14.42 14.28 -17.85
C ASP A 129 13.05 14.41 -17.19
N LYS A 130 12.69 13.47 -16.29
CA LYS A 130 11.39 13.51 -15.62
C LYS A 130 11.29 14.71 -14.68
N ASN A 131 10.10 15.29 -14.65
CA ASN A 131 9.76 16.28 -13.65
C ASN A 131 9.70 15.59 -12.28
N ILE A 132 10.39 16.16 -11.29
CA ILE A 132 10.46 15.62 -9.93
C ILE A 132 9.38 16.20 -9.02
N PHE A 133 8.70 17.28 -9.43
CA PHE A 133 7.70 17.97 -8.61
C PHE A 133 6.30 17.91 -9.23
N GLY A 134 5.32 17.43 -8.49
CA GLY A 134 3.97 17.21 -9.03
C GLY A 134 2.86 17.18 -8.01
N MET A 135 1.63 17.02 -8.50
CA MET A 135 0.49 16.66 -7.66
C MET A 135 0.54 15.19 -7.30
N CYS A 136 0.09 14.85 -6.09
CA CYS A 136 -0.16 13.48 -5.69
C CYS A 136 -1.01 12.77 -6.76
N PRO A 137 -0.59 11.60 -7.31
CA PRO A 137 -1.24 10.98 -8.46
C PRO A 137 -2.60 10.35 -8.14
N VAL A 138 -2.99 10.36 -6.85
CA VAL A 138 -4.30 9.91 -6.40
C VAL A 138 -5.22 11.07 -6.00
N ALA A 139 -4.78 12.32 -6.18
CA ALA A 139 -5.62 13.49 -5.98
C ALA A 139 -6.83 13.44 -6.92
N SER A 140 -8.01 13.76 -6.39
CA SER A 140 -9.26 13.71 -7.14
C SER A 140 -10.29 14.66 -6.53
N GLU A 141 -11.03 15.37 -7.38
CA GLU A 141 -12.20 16.18 -7.00
C GLU A 141 -13.35 15.33 -6.44
N ARG A 142 -13.33 14.01 -6.66
CA ARG A 142 -14.34 13.08 -6.12
C ARG A 142 -14.06 12.65 -4.68
N THR A 143 -12.94 13.09 -4.12
CA THR A 143 -12.48 12.75 -2.77
C THR A 143 -12.12 14.02 -2.02
N VAL A 144 -12.20 13.99 -0.70
CA VAL A 144 -11.67 15.08 0.13
C VAL A 144 -10.18 14.83 0.30
N CYS A 145 -9.38 15.57 -0.46
CA CYS A 145 -7.94 15.35 -0.64
C CYS A 145 -7.11 16.40 0.08
N CYS A 146 -5.90 16.00 0.47
CA CYS A 146 -4.96 16.84 1.19
C CYS A 146 -4.14 17.80 0.34
N ASN A 147 -4.44 17.92 -0.97
CA ASN A 147 -3.67 18.69 -1.95
C ASN A 147 -2.15 18.44 -1.92
N LEU A 148 -1.74 17.24 -1.47
CA LEU A 148 -0.34 16.87 -1.33
C LEU A 148 0.40 17.07 -2.66
N ARG A 149 1.50 17.81 -2.58
CA ARG A 149 2.52 17.85 -3.64
C ARG A 149 3.57 16.78 -3.36
N THR A 150 4.26 16.33 -4.40
CA THR A 150 5.28 15.29 -4.27
C THR A 150 6.59 15.74 -4.86
N ILE A 151 7.69 15.38 -4.18
CA ILE A 151 9.05 15.46 -4.71
C ILE A 151 9.59 14.04 -4.88
N ASP A 152 9.86 13.65 -6.11
CA ASP A 152 10.37 12.34 -6.46
C ASP A 152 11.90 12.30 -6.42
N ALA A 153 12.45 12.06 -5.22
CA ALA A 153 13.89 12.03 -5.00
C ALA A 153 14.58 10.76 -5.52
N VAL A 154 13.89 9.63 -5.45
CA VAL A 154 14.39 8.33 -5.93
C VAL A 154 13.25 7.60 -6.61
N GLU A 155 13.53 7.02 -7.77
CA GLU A 155 12.57 6.16 -8.46
C GLU A 155 12.71 4.71 -8.03
N ASN A 156 11.57 4.09 -7.72
CA ASN A 156 11.44 2.73 -7.20
C ASN A 156 11.94 2.61 -5.74
N CYS A 157 11.39 1.65 -5.00
CA CYS A 157 11.67 1.45 -3.58
C CYS A 157 12.59 0.25 -3.38
N ILE A 158 13.29 0.14 -2.23
CA ILE A 158 14.07 -1.07 -1.87
C ILE A 158 13.22 -2.21 -1.28
N PHE A 159 12.02 -1.88 -0.77
CA PHE A 159 11.15 -2.81 -0.06
C PHE A 159 10.32 -3.72 -0.96
N GLY A 160 9.68 -4.72 -0.34
CA GLY A 160 8.95 -5.80 -1.01
C GLY A 160 7.49 -5.94 -0.56
N CYS A 161 6.79 -4.85 -0.23
CA CYS A 161 5.40 -4.96 0.20
C CYS A 161 4.51 -5.60 -0.89
N SER A 162 3.70 -6.60 -0.54
CA SER A 162 2.86 -7.34 -1.50
C SER A 162 1.84 -6.44 -2.20
N TYR A 163 1.34 -5.43 -1.50
CA TYR A 163 0.36 -4.47 -2.01
C TYR A 163 0.98 -3.25 -2.73
N CYS A 164 2.30 -3.25 -2.97
CA CYS A 164 3.02 -2.05 -3.42
C CYS A 164 2.60 -1.60 -4.83
N THR A 165 2.13 -0.36 -4.94
CA THR A 165 1.79 0.27 -6.23
C THR A 165 3.03 0.80 -6.97
N ILE A 166 4.03 1.33 -6.25
CA ILE A 166 5.29 1.88 -6.81
C ILE A 166 5.95 0.89 -7.77
N GLN A 167 6.03 -0.40 -7.39
CA GLN A 167 6.67 -1.45 -8.18
C GLN A 167 5.99 -1.73 -9.54
N THR A 168 4.82 -1.14 -9.82
CA THR A 168 4.15 -1.25 -11.12
C THR A 168 4.41 -0.06 -12.04
N PHE A 169 4.90 1.06 -11.50
CA PHE A 169 5.11 2.31 -12.26
C PHE A 169 6.55 2.48 -12.76
N TYR A 170 7.51 1.78 -12.15
CA TYR A 170 8.93 1.93 -12.45
C TYR A 170 9.54 0.65 -13.03
N SER A 171 10.67 0.81 -13.73
CA SER A 171 11.49 -0.31 -14.17
C SER A 171 12.07 -1.09 -12.99
N ASP A 172 12.67 -2.26 -13.24
CA ASP A 172 13.32 -3.05 -12.20
C ASP A 172 14.60 -2.40 -11.62
N LYS A 173 14.99 -1.21 -12.10
CA LYS A 173 16.08 -0.40 -11.56
C LYS A 173 15.58 0.56 -10.49
N ILE A 174 16.50 0.90 -9.59
CA ILE A 174 16.33 2.00 -8.62
C ILE A 174 17.21 3.14 -9.11
N VAL A 175 16.62 4.31 -9.33
CA VAL A 175 17.30 5.43 -10.01
C VAL A 175 17.41 6.63 -9.07
N PHE A 176 18.65 7.07 -8.89
CA PHE A 176 19.00 8.36 -8.29
C PHE A 176 19.27 9.35 -9.41
N ASP A 177 18.52 10.46 -9.45
CA ASP A 177 18.75 11.49 -10.46
C ASP A 177 20.02 12.29 -10.12
N GLU A 178 21.01 12.27 -11.00
CA GLU A 178 22.25 13.03 -10.84
C GLU A 178 22.01 14.55 -10.80
N LYS A 179 20.90 15.02 -11.38
CA LYS A 179 20.50 16.43 -11.39
C LYS A 179 19.48 16.78 -10.31
N PHE A 180 19.23 15.89 -9.34
CA PHE A 180 18.18 16.09 -8.32
C PHE A 180 18.28 17.45 -7.61
N ALA A 181 19.45 17.78 -7.07
CA ALA A 181 19.66 19.06 -6.37
C ALA A 181 19.41 20.29 -7.27
N GLN A 182 19.85 20.22 -8.52
CA GLN A 182 19.66 21.29 -9.51
C GLN A 182 18.18 21.50 -9.83
N LYS A 183 17.44 20.40 -10.04
CA LYS A 183 15.99 20.44 -10.30
C LYS A 183 15.22 20.94 -9.09
N LEU A 184 15.63 20.52 -7.89
CA LEU A 184 15.00 20.94 -6.63
C LEU A 184 15.12 22.46 -6.43
N ALA A 185 16.29 23.03 -6.73
CA ALA A 185 16.52 24.48 -6.67
C ALA A 185 15.75 25.28 -7.73
N GLN A 186 15.22 24.64 -8.77
CA GLN A 186 14.42 25.26 -9.83
C GLN A 186 12.91 25.24 -9.54
N ILE A 187 12.48 24.62 -8.44
CA ILE A 187 11.07 24.60 -8.06
C ILE A 187 10.68 25.99 -7.55
N GLU A 188 9.75 26.64 -8.23
CA GLU A 188 9.16 27.90 -7.80
C GLU A 188 7.85 27.67 -7.03
N LEU A 189 7.75 28.25 -5.84
CA LEU A 189 6.56 28.17 -4.98
C LEU A 189 6.06 29.57 -4.62
N GLU A 190 4.74 29.73 -4.52
CA GLU A 190 4.13 30.97 -4.04
C GLU A 190 4.41 31.15 -2.54
N LYS A 191 5.10 32.23 -2.16
CA LYS A 191 5.60 32.42 -0.78
C LYS A 191 4.50 32.51 0.28
N ASP A 192 3.34 33.06 -0.08
CA ASP A 192 2.21 33.28 0.83
C ASP A 192 1.23 32.09 0.89
N ARG A 193 1.50 31.04 0.10
CA ARG A 193 0.70 29.82 0.07
C ARG A 193 1.36 28.72 0.90
N PHE A 194 0.56 28.01 1.69
CA PHE A 194 0.99 26.79 2.35
C PHE A 194 1.10 25.63 1.34
N TYR A 195 2.17 24.83 1.46
CA TYR A 195 2.30 23.58 0.71
C TYR A 195 2.66 22.42 1.64
N HIS A 196 1.88 21.34 1.59
CA HIS A 196 2.31 20.05 2.12
C HIS A 196 2.99 19.27 0.99
N ILE A 197 4.27 18.92 1.18
CA ILE A 197 5.08 18.25 0.15
C ILE A 197 5.62 16.93 0.71
N GLY A 198 5.30 15.81 0.07
CA GLY A 198 5.77 14.48 0.47
C GLY A 198 6.86 13.93 -0.46
N THR A 199 7.82 13.21 0.11
CA THR A 199 8.93 12.59 -0.65
C THR A 199 8.78 11.07 -0.83
N GLY A 200 7.69 10.49 -0.33
CA GLY A 200 7.45 9.05 -0.27
C GLY A 200 6.62 8.45 -1.42
N GLN A 201 6.42 9.19 -2.52
CA GLN A 201 5.50 8.78 -3.60
C GLN A 201 6.15 7.81 -4.60
N SER A 202 7.43 8.03 -4.92
CA SER A 202 8.20 7.28 -5.91
C SER A 202 9.17 6.27 -5.30
N SER A 203 9.50 6.44 -4.02
CA SER A 203 10.35 5.57 -3.21
C SER A 203 9.98 5.74 -1.72
N ASP A 204 10.65 4.98 -0.84
CA ASP A 204 10.70 5.30 0.58
C ASP A 204 11.71 6.44 0.84
N SER A 205 11.31 7.44 1.62
CA SER A 205 12.09 8.67 1.83
C SER A 205 13.40 8.45 2.59
N LEU A 206 13.44 7.49 3.52
CA LEU A 206 14.55 7.33 4.46
C LEU A 206 15.33 6.02 4.29
N ALA A 207 14.80 5.06 3.54
CA ALA A 207 15.48 3.79 3.28
C ALA A 207 16.89 3.96 2.69
N TRP A 208 17.16 5.06 1.99
CA TRP A 208 18.44 5.33 1.32
C TRP A 208 19.47 6.09 2.15
N GLY A 209 19.07 6.65 3.31
CA GLY A 209 19.88 7.63 4.03
C GLY A 209 20.24 8.82 3.14
N ASN A 210 21.34 9.51 3.45
CA ASN A 210 21.80 10.64 2.66
C ASN A 210 22.64 10.25 1.42
N ARG A 211 22.32 9.09 0.81
CA ARG A 211 22.99 8.64 -0.40
C ARG A 211 22.81 9.69 -1.51
N ASN A 212 23.89 10.03 -2.21
CA ASN A 212 23.91 11.05 -3.26
C ASN A 212 23.47 12.46 -2.78
N GLY A 213 23.53 12.75 -1.47
CA GLY A 213 23.18 14.08 -0.93
C GLY A 213 21.69 14.42 -0.99
N ILE A 214 20.80 13.40 -1.10
CA ILE A 214 19.36 13.63 -1.25
C ILE A 214 18.74 14.31 -0.03
N LEU A 215 19.17 13.93 1.17
CA LEU A 215 18.62 14.49 2.42
C LEU A 215 19.18 15.89 2.67
N ASP A 216 20.46 16.12 2.35
CA ASP A 216 21.04 17.48 2.37
C ASP A 216 20.25 18.43 1.47
N SER A 217 19.99 18.00 0.23
CA SER A 217 19.28 18.81 -0.77
C SER A 217 17.85 19.11 -0.31
N LEU A 218 17.14 18.12 0.22
CA LEU A 218 15.77 18.27 0.73
C LEU A 218 15.71 19.16 1.99
N CYS A 219 16.67 19.04 2.90
CA CYS A 219 16.77 19.91 4.06
C CYS A 219 17.07 21.36 3.67
N GLN A 220 17.99 21.58 2.72
CA GLN A 220 18.25 22.92 2.18
C GLN A 220 17.00 23.51 1.54
N PHE A 221 16.30 22.73 0.72
CA PHE A 221 15.03 23.15 0.11
C PHE A 221 13.97 23.54 1.14
N ALA A 222 13.82 22.78 2.23
CA ALA A 222 12.91 23.12 3.32
C ALA A 222 13.32 24.42 4.03
N ALA A 223 14.62 24.63 4.27
CA ALA A 223 15.12 25.85 4.89
C ALA A 223 14.85 27.10 4.02
N ASP A 224 15.01 26.97 2.70
CA ASP A 224 14.79 28.07 1.75
C ASP A 224 13.31 28.41 1.56
N HIS A 225 12.40 27.48 1.88
CA HIS A 225 10.95 27.63 1.69
C HIS A 225 10.19 27.42 3.00
N PRO A 226 10.20 28.40 3.93
CA PRO A 226 9.61 28.21 5.24
C PRO A 226 8.09 27.91 5.19
N ASN A 227 7.38 28.31 4.13
CA ASN A 227 5.93 28.13 3.92
C ASN A 227 5.52 26.70 3.55
N ILE A 228 6.47 25.78 3.35
CA ILE A 228 6.17 24.36 3.12
C ILE A 228 6.20 23.57 4.42
N LEU A 229 5.46 22.48 4.49
CA LEU A 229 5.72 21.35 5.38
C LEU A 229 6.27 20.20 4.54
N LEU A 230 7.56 19.87 4.70
CA LEU A 230 8.22 18.81 3.95
C LEU A 230 8.17 17.48 4.73
N GLU A 231 7.49 16.49 4.17
CA GLU A 231 7.27 15.18 4.75
C GLU A 231 8.25 14.13 4.20
N PHE A 232 8.95 13.46 5.12
CA PHE A 232 9.72 12.25 4.87
C PHE A 232 8.95 11.02 5.37
N LYS A 233 8.27 10.33 4.45
CA LYS A 233 7.46 9.16 4.77
C LYS A 233 8.25 7.88 4.61
N THR A 234 8.26 7.03 5.64
CA THR A 234 9.07 5.81 5.64
C THR A 234 8.38 4.58 6.25
N LYS A 235 8.89 3.40 5.89
CA LYS A 235 8.73 2.10 6.57
C LYS A 235 10.06 1.57 7.13
N SER A 236 11.11 2.40 7.15
CA SER A 236 12.44 2.07 7.65
C SER A 236 12.65 2.58 9.08
N ASN A 237 13.74 2.11 9.70
CA ASN A 237 14.32 2.67 10.92
C ASN A 237 15.60 3.49 10.64
N ASN A 238 15.87 3.84 9.37
CA ASN A 238 17.09 4.53 8.98
C ASN A 238 16.99 6.05 9.21
N VAL A 239 17.09 6.46 10.46
CA VAL A 239 16.90 7.86 10.90
C VAL A 239 18.19 8.60 11.23
N ARG A 240 19.35 7.94 11.09
CA ARG A 240 20.65 8.44 11.55
C ARG A 240 20.95 9.87 11.10
N TYR A 241 20.56 10.22 9.87
CA TYR A 241 20.73 11.56 9.33
C TYR A 241 20.11 12.65 10.23
N PHE A 242 18.87 12.48 10.69
CA PHE A 242 18.21 13.48 11.53
C PHE A 242 18.66 13.47 12.99
N LEU A 243 19.36 12.42 13.43
CA LEU A 243 19.98 12.37 14.76
C LEU A 243 21.32 13.13 14.77
N ASP A 244 22.02 13.16 13.64
CA ASP A 244 23.37 13.70 13.53
C ASP A 244 23.40 15.13 12.96
N ASN A 245 22.30 15.62 12.38
CA ASN A 245 22.27 16.89 11.66
C ASN A 245 21.14 17.81 12.15
N PRO A 246 21.37 19.14 12.14
CA PRO A 246 20.30 20.10 12.41
C PRO A 246 19.19 19.97 11.36
N THR A 247 17.95 19.97 11.84
CA THR A 247 16.78 19.77 10.98
C THR A 247 15.95 21.05 10.91
N PRO A 248 15.65 21.57 9.71
CA PRO A 248 14.70 22.67 9.53
C PRO A 248 13.38 22.42 10.28
N PRO A 249 12.80 23.43 10.94
CA PRO A 249 11.61 23.25 11.77
C PRO A 249 10.39 22.79 10.96
N ASN A 250 10.35 23.13 9.67
CA ASN A 250 9.27 22.81 8.75
C ASN A 250 9.41 21.44 8.05
N ILE A 251 10.15 20.52 8.68
CA ILE A 251 10.25 19.11 8.32
C ILE A 251 9.44 18.26 9.28
N VAL A 252 8.76 17.25 8.73
CA VAL A 252 8.11 16.17 9.49
C VAL A 252 8.59 14.82 8.98
N CYS A 253 9.00 13.94 9.90
CA CYS A 253 9.23 12.53 9.57
C CYS A 253 7.97 11.73 9.88
N SER A 254 7.53 10.89 8.97
CA SER A 254 6.31 10.10 9.18
C SER A 254 6.51 8.63 8.90
N TRP A 255 5.81 7.80 9.67
CA TRP A 255 5.90 6.35 9.55
C TRP A 255 4.59 5.78 9.03
N SER A 256 4.70 4.87 8.05
CA SER A 256 3.57 4.00 7.74
C SER A 256 3.42 2.98 8.87
N MET A 257 2.26 2.97 9.49
CA MET A 257 1.90 2.09 10.59
C MET A 257 0.99 0.98 10.07
N ASN A 258 1.20 -0.22 10.60
CA ASN A 258 0.31 -1.36 10.44
C ASN A 258 0.40 -2.25 11.65
N THR A 259 -0.45 -3.27 11.73
CA THR A 259 -0.35 -4.27 12.80
C THR A 259 0.84 -5.20 12.55
N PRO A 260 1.44 -5.80 13.59
CA PRO A 260 2.52 -6.78 13.42
C PRO A 260 2.14 -7.89 12.43
N THR A 261 0.89 -8.37 12.52
CA THR A 261 0.31 -9.36 11.60
C THR A 261 0.49 -8.96 10.13
N ILE A 262 0.14 -7.72 9.76
CA ILE A 262 0.26 -7.25 8.38
C ILE A 262 1.73 -7.00 8.01
N ILE A 263 2.51 -6.42 8.91
CA ILE A 263 3.93 -6.13 8.63
C ILE A 263 4.69 -7.42 8.33
N ASP A 264 4.48 -8.45 9.14
CA ASP A 264 5.21 -9.72 9.02
C ASP A 264 4.86 -10.50 7.76
N ASN A 265 3.59 -10.42 7.32
CA ASN A 265 3.08 -11.19 6.19
C ASN A 265 3.14 -10.43 4.86
N GLU A 266 3.07 -9.10 4.88
CA GLU A 266 2.80 -8.32 3.66
C GLU A 266 3.79 -7.17 3.44
N GLU A 267 4.64 -6.82 4.42
CA GLU A 267 5.60 -5.70 4.32
C GLU A 267 7.06 -6.17 4.32
N HIS A 268 7.41 -7.01 3.34
CA HIS A 268 8.75 -7.62 3.29
C HIS A 268 9.88 -6.60 3.17
N PHE A 269 10.99 -6.92 3.85
CA PHE A 269 12.23 -6.12 3.91
C PHE A 269 12.11 -4.74 4.54
N THR A 270 10.97 -4.44 5.20
CA THR A 270 10.78 -3.21 5.98
C THR A 270 11.19 -3.40 7.43
N ALA A 271 11.27 -2.30 8.19
CA ALA A 271 11.39 -2.36 9.64
C ALA A 271 10.09 -2.91 10.25
N ASN A 272 10.17 -3.64 11.35
CA ASN A 272 9.01 -4.10 12.09
C ASN A 272 8.33 -2.92 12.85
N LEU A 273 7.19 -3.17 13.50
CA LEU A 273 6.44 -2.11 14.19
C LEU A 273 7.27 -1.40 15.28
N ASP A 274 7.94 -2.17 16.13
CA ASP A 274 8.70 -1.64 17.26
C ASP A 274 9.90 -0.81 16.76
N GLU A 275 10.59 -1.29 15.72
CA GLU A 275 11.68 -0.56 15.08
C GLU A 275 11.22 0.78 14.48
N ARG A 276 10.01 0.84 13.89
CA ARG A 276 9.43 2.10 13.39
C ARG A 276 9.09 3.06 14.52
N ILE A 277 8.46 2.55 15.58
CA ILE A 277 8.08 3.36 16.76
C ILE A 277 9.33 3.90 17.45
N GLU A 278 10.36 3.08 17.63
CA GLU A 278 11.63 3.48 18.23
C GLU A 278 12.35 4.53 17.37
N ALA A 279 12.41 4.33 16.05
CA ALA A 279 12.99 5.32 15.14
C ALA A 279 12.24 6.65 15.19
N ALA A 280 10.90 6.62 15.21
CA ALA A 280 10.06 7.81 15.40
C ALA A 280 10.32 8.46 16.76
N ARG A 281 10.56 7.64 17.79
CA ARG A 281 10.82 8.15 19.13
C ARG A 281 12.13 8.92 19.19
N GLN A 282 13.20 8.37 18.62
CA GLN A 282 14.52 9.00 18.51
C GLN A 282 14.46 10.32 17.75
N VAL A 283 13.74 10.36 16.63
CA VAL A 283 13.58 11.57 15.82
C VAL A 283 12.87 12.67 16.60
N ALA A 284 11.77 12.36 17.28
CA ALA A 284 11.08 13.39 18.07
C ALA A 284 11.76 13.76 19.39
N ALA A 285 12.66 12.91 19.93
CA ALA A 285 13.55 13.30 21.02
C ALA A 285 14.56 14.39 20.58
N CYS A 286 14.91 14.43 19.29
CA CYS A 286 15.73 15.50 18.69
C CYS A 286 14.91 16.77 18.35
N GLY A 287 13.64 16.83 18.72
CA GLY A 287 12.76 17.98 18.46
C GLY A 287 12.11 18.01 17.07
N VAL A 288 12.43 17.06 16.19
CA VAL A 288 11.80 16.93 14.88
C VAL A 288 10.38 16.40 15.04
N LYS A 289 9.40 17.03 14.39
CA LYS A 289 8.01 16.59 14.50
C LYS A 289 7.79 15.27 13.76
N VAL A 290 6.85 14.47 14.28
CA VAL A 290 6.50 13.18 13.69
C VAL A 290 5.05 13.10 13.23
N ALA A 291 4.73 12.13 12.38
CA ALA A 291 3.37 11.81 11.98
C ALA A 291 3.21 10.31 11.68
N PHE A 292 1.97 9.82 11.68
CA PHE A 292 1.68 8.39 11.50
C PHE A 292 0.63 8.14 10.42
N HIS A 293 0.91 7.23 9.48
CA HIS A 293 -0.02 6.87 8.41
C HIS A 293 -0.44 5.42 8.55
N PHE A 294 -1.71 5.16 8.88
CA PHE A 294 -2.29 3.83 8.70
C PHE A 294 -2.79 3.73 7.26
N HIS A 295 -1.85 3.58 6.32
CA HIS A 295 -2.16 3.51 4.91
C HIS A 295 -1.20 2.53 4.19
N PRO A 296 -1.71 1.37 3.73
CA PRO A 296 -3.09 0.90 3.83
C PRO A 296 -3.44 0.19 5.15
N MET A 297 -4.62 0.50 5.68
CA MET A 297 -5.34 -0.37 6.60
C MET A 297 -5.87 -1.59 5.84
N VAL A 298 -5.69 -2.78 6.42
CA VAL A 298 -6.05 -4.08 5.85
C VAL A 298 -7.13 -4.72 6.71
N TYR A 299 -8.20 -5.21 6.08
CA TYR A 299 -9.29 -5.89 6.76
C TYR A 299 -9.00 -7.40 6.89
N TYR A 300 -8.93 -7.90 8.12
CA TYR A 300 -8.61 -9.29 8.44
C TYR A 300 -9.12 -9.64 9.84
N ASP A 301 -9.38 -10.91 10.17
CA ASP A 301 -10.14 -11.35 11.35
C ASP A 301 -9.88 -10.57 12.66
N SER A 302 -8.63 -10.32 13.03
CA SER A 302 -8.26 -9.62 14.29
C SER A 302 -8.05 -8.11 14.15
N TRP A 303 -8.35 -7.50 13.00
CA TRP A 303 -8.14 -6.07 12.70
C TRP A 303 -8.71 -5.16 13.79
N GLU A 304 -9.91 -5.49 14.28
CA GLU A 304 -10.65 -4.67 15.24
C GLU A 304 -9.94 -4.59 16.59
N THR A 305 -9.15 -5.62 16.94
CA THR A 305 -8.37 -5.65 18.18
C THR A 305 -6.93 -5.18 17.99
N ASP A 306 -6.34 -5.42 16.83
CA ASP A 306 -4.92 -5.18 16.63
C ASP A 306 -4.59 -3.73 16.30
N TYR A 307 -5.42 -3.05 15.51
CA TYR A 307 -5.20 -1.62 15.22
C TYR A 307 -5.28 -0.73 16.48
N PRO A 308 -6.26 -0.90 17.39
CA PRO A 308 -6.29 -0.17 18.65
C PRO A 308 -5.02 -0.32 19.50
N LYS A 309 -4.42 -1.52 19.57
CA LYS A 309 -3.16 -1.74 20.30
C LYS A 309 -2.00 -0.88 19.76
N VAL A 310 -1.97 -0.67 18.44
CA VAL A 310 -0.98 0.23 17.81
C VAL A 310 -1.24 1.67 18.25
N ALA A 311 -2.50 2.12 18.21
CA ALA A 311 -2.89 3.46 18.66
C ALA A 311 -2.56 3.70 20.14
N GLU A 312 -2.92 2.76 21.02
CA GLU A 312 -2.59 2.80 22.45
C GLU A 312 -1.08 2.93 22.70
N THR A 313 -0.28 2.19 21.93
CA THR A 313 1.18 2.27 22.02
C THR A 313 1.68 3.65 21.60
N LEU A 314 1.16 4.22 20.52
CA LEU A 314 1.52 5.57 20.07
C LEU A 314 1.11 6.64 21.09
N ILE A 315 -0.10 6.55 21.66
CA ILE A 315 -0.56 7.47 22.71
C ILE A 315 0.33 7.41 23.95
N ARG A 316 0.74 6.20 24.35
CA ARG A 316 1.63 6.03 25.51
C ARG A 316 3.04 6.55 25.26
N GLN A 317 3.54 6.41 24.04
CA GLN A 317 4.94 6.70 23.72
C GLN A 317 5.16 8.15 23.30
N PHE A 318 4.14 8.89 22.84
CA PHE A 318 4.27 10.22 22.25
C PHE A 318 3.37 11.26 22.91
N GLU A 319 3.91 12.45 23.11
CA GLU A 319 3.11 13.61 23.48
C GLU A 319 2.38 14.16 22.23
N PRO A 320 1.12 14.60 22.34
CA PRO A 320 0.36 15.14 21.21
C PRO A 320 1.08 16.28 20.48
N GLN A 321 1.86 17.10 21.18
CA GLN A 321 2.60 18.22 20.60
C GLN A 321 3.78 17.77 19.71
N GLN A 322 4.25 16.53 19.84
CA GLN A 322 5.28 15.95 18.99
C GLN A 322 4.69 15.44 17.66
N VAL A 323 3.40 15.12 17.63
CA VAL A 323 2.72 14.49 16.49
C VAL A 323 1.92 15.52 15.70
N LEU A 324 2.24 15.76 14.42
CA LEU A 324 1.49 16.74 13.61
C LEU A 324 0.13 16.18 13.19
N PHE A 325 0.12 14.97 12.67
CA PHE A 325 -1.10 14.36 12.14
C PHE A 325 -1.05 12.83 12.16
N VAL A 326 -2.23 12.24 12.12
CA VAL A 326 -2.45 10.81 11.86
C VAL A 326 -3.39 10.68 10.67
N SER A 327 -3.03 9.85 9.70
CA SER A 327 -3.87 9.61 8.52
C SER A 327 -4.34 8.16 8.45
N PHE A 328 -5.52 7.95 7.87
CA PHE A 328 -6.06 6.63 7.59
C PHE A 328 -6.37 6.50 6.10
N GLY A 329 -6.02 5.36 5.51
CA GLY A 329 -6.38 5.02 4.13
C GLY A 329 -6.52 3.53 3.97
N SER A 330 -7.43 3.08 3.10
CA SER A 330 -7.72 1.67 2.89
C SER A 330 -6.85 1.06 1.79
N VAL A 331 -6.75 -0.27 1.74
CA VAL A 331 -6.16 -0.97 0.59
C VAL A 331 -6.84 -0.50 -0.70
N THR A 332 -6.03 0.02 -1.63
CA THR A 332 -6.48 0.41 -2.96
C THR A 332 -5.52 -0.17 -4.01
N LEU A 333 -6.01 -1.08 -4.83
CA LEU A 333 -5.23 -1.80 -5.83
C LEU A 333 -5.70 -1.45 -7.24
N ILE A 334 -4.78 -1.46 -8.19
CA ILE A 334 -5.09 -1.34 -9.62
C ILE A 334 -4.80 -2.67 -10.33
N LYS A 335 -5.40 -2.91 -11.49
CA LYS A 335 -5.21 -4.15 -12.27
C LYS A 335 -3.72 -4.52 -12.51
N PRO A 336 -2.82 -3.56 -12.82
CA PRO A 336 -1.38 -3.85 -12.89
C PRO A 336 -0.78 -4.44 -11.61
N VAL A 337 -1.24 -4.02 -10.43
CA VAL A 337 -0.77 -4.53 -9.13
C VAL A 337 -1.21 -5.97 -8.93
N LEU A 338 -2.48 -6.29 -9.19
CA LEU A 338 -2.98 -7.67 -9.13
C LEU A 338 -2.20 -8.60 -10.08
N THR A 339 -1.89 -8.10 -11.27
CA THR A 339 -1.08 -8.80 -12.27
C THR A 339 0.34 -9.03 -11.76
N LYS A 340 0.98 -8.03 -11.14
CA LYS A 340 2.32 -8.16 -10.56
C LYS A 340 2.33 -9.16 -9.40
N ILE A 341 1.34 -9.10 -8.49
CA ILE A 341 1.21 -10.04 -7.36
C ILE A 341 1.16 -11.49 -7.87
N ARG A 342 0.29 -11.80 -8.84
CA ARG A 342 0.18 -13.16 -9.42
C ARG A 342 1.42 -13.60 -10.19
N ASN A 343 2.15 -12.66 -10.78
CA ASN A 343 3.42 -12.96 -11.44
C ASN A 343 4.51 -13.35 -10.44
N LEU A 344 4.61 -12.62 -9.32
CA LEU A 344 5.56 -12.92 -8.24
C LEU A 344 5.20 -14.23 -7.53
N GLY A 345 3.92 -14.44 -7.23
CA GLY A 345 3.43 -15.69 -6.62
C GLY A 345 3.86 -15.90 -5.17
N PHE A 346 4.25 -14.84 -4.45
CA PHE A 346 4.48 -14.93 -3.01
C PHE A 346 3.17 -15.15 -2.26
N GLN A 347 3.24 -15.80 -1.10
CA GLN A 347 2.07 -15.94 -0.25
C GLN A 347 1.60 -14.57 0.24
N THR A 348 0.31 -14.31 0.08
CA THR A 348 -0.34 -13.05 0.40
C THR A 348 -1.84 -13.26 0.48
N LYS A 349 -2.53 -12.49 1.34
CA LYS A 349 -4.00 -12.45 1.38
C LYS A 349 -4.57 -11.29 0.55
N MET A 350 -3.73 -10.44 -0.06
CA MET A 350 -4.16 -9.22 -0.75
C MET A 350 -5.12 -9.49 -1.91
N THR A 351 -4.93 -10.55 -2.69
CA THR A 351 -5.86 -10.91 -3.79
C THR A 351 -7.10 -11.68 -3.31
N GLN A 352 -7.13 -12.11 -2.04
CA GLN A 352 -8.30 -12.73 -1.41
C GLN A 352 -9.30 -11.67 -0.92
N MET A 353 -8.86 -10.42 -0.77
CA MET A 353 -9.70 -9.32 -0.30
C MET A 353 -10.93 -9.13 -1.20
N GLU A 354 -12.09 -8.92 -0.58
CA GLU A 354 -13.29 -8.52 -1.31
C GLU A 354 -13.20 -7.04 -1.62
N LEU A 355 -12.88 -6.74 -2.88
CA LEU A 355 -12.69 -5.38 -3.37
C LEU A 355 -13.74 -5.02 -4.41
N VAL A 356 -14.25 -3.80 -4.31
CA VAL A 356 -15.19 -3.17 -5.23
C VAL A 356 -14.50 -2.02 -5.97
N PRO A 357 -14.93 -1.70 -7.21
CA PRO A 357 -14.38 -0.57 -7.94
C PRO A 357 -14.76 0.76 -7.27
N ASP A 358 -13.78 1.66 -7.16
CA ASP A 358 -13.97 3.06 -6.84
C ASP A 358 -14.41 3.84 -8.09
N PRO A 359 -14.77 5.14 -7.96
CA PRO A 359 -15.15 5.98 -9.11
C PRO A 359 -14.07 6.14 -10.19
N HIS A 360 -12.82 5.77 -9.91
CA HIS A 360 -11.67 5.85 -10.81
C HIS A 360 -11.26 4.47 -11.38
N GLY A 361 -12.03 3.42 -11.10
CA GLY A 361 -11.77 2.05 -11.54
C GLY A 361 -10.64 1.34 -10.77
N LYS A 362 -10.16 1.93 -9.66
CA LYS A 362 -9.29 1.25 -8.69
C LYS A 362 -10.14 0.33 -7.81
N LEU A 363 -9.56 -0.68 -7.21
CA LEU A 363 -10.25 -1.67 -6.39
C LEU A 363 -9.94 -1.40 -4.91
N THR A 364 -10.97 -1.20 -4.10
CA THR A 364 -10.87 -0.91 -2.66
C THR A 364 -11.96 -1.65 -1.88
N TYR A 365 -11.98 -1.58 -0.57
CA TYR A 365 -13.02 -2.23 0.24
C TYR A 365 -14.40 -1.56 0.05
N PRO A 366 -15.50 -2.32 0.25
CA PRO A 366 -16.83 -1.74 0.41
C PRO A 366 -16.84 -0.63 1.47
N ASP A 367 -17.68 0.40 1.29
CA ASP A 367 -17.67 1.58 2.16
C ASP A 367 -17.94 1.24 3.63
N ASP A 368 -18.85 0.31 3.91
CA ASP A 368 -19.17 -0.05 5.30
C ASP A 368 -17.99 -0.70 6.02
N VAL A 369 -17.15 -1.45 5.30
CA VAL A 369 -15.89 -1.99 5.83
C VAL A 369 -14.92 -0.86 6.15
N LYS A 370 -14.75 0.10 5.22
CA LYS A 370 -13.87 1.26 5.42
C LYS A 370 -14.31 2.10 6.61
N ILE A 371 -15.61 2.39 6.71
CA ILE A 371 -16.19 3.17 7.80
C ILE A 371 -15.97 2.46 9.13
N ALA A 372 -16.24 1.16 9.23
CA ALA A 372 -15.97 0.40 10.45
C ALA A 372 -14.50 0.48 10.87
N MET A 373 -13.57 0.31 9.94
CA MET A 373 -12.13 0.38 10.20
C MET A 373 -11.70 1.78 10.65
N PHE A 374 -12.09 2.82 9.91
CA PHE A 374 -11.71 4.20 10.19
C PHE A 374 -12.32 4.73 11.49
N SER A 375 -13.61 4.46 11.74
CA SER A 375 -14.26 4.82 13.01
C SER A 375 -13.55 4.20 14.20
N LYS A 376 -13.24 2.89 14.12
CA LYS A 376 -12.62 2.17 15.23
C LYS A 376 -11.24 2.71 15.57
N ILE A 377 -10.38 2.90 14.57
CA ILE A 377 -9.03 3.42 14.82
C ILE A 377 -9.07 4.89 15.27
N HIS A 378 -9.96 5.70 14.69
CA HIS A 378 -10.15 7.09 15.11
C HIS A 378 -10.67 7.21 16.55
N GLU A 379 -11.55 6.30 16.98
CA GLU A 379 -12.01 6.19 18.37
C GLU A 379 -10.90 5.79 19.33
N SER A 380 -10.01 4.90 18.91
CA SER A 380 -8.83 4.51 19.70
C SER A 380 -7.88 5.69 19.95
N PHE A 381 -7.95 6.74 19.13
CA PHE A 381 -7.24 8.00 19.30
C PHE A 381 -8.05 9.09 20.04
N SER A 382 -9.09 8.73 20.80
CA SER A 382 -9.92 9.72 21.53
C SER A 382 -9.11 10.74 22.37
N PRO A 383 -8.01 10.39 23.05
CA PRO A 383 -7.22 11.36 23.82
C PRO A 383 -6.55 12.43 22.96
N TRP A 384 -6.30 12.15 21.67
CA TRP A 384 -5.59 13.06 20.76
C TRP A 384 -6.51 13.88 19.85
N ARG A 385 -7.83 13.63 19.86
CA ARG A 385 -8.78 14.17 18.86
C ARG A 385 -8.75 15.69 18.68
N ASN A 386 -8.47 16.44 19.75
CA ASN A 386 -8.43 17.91 19.71
C ASN A 386 -7.01 18.48 19.62
N GLU A 387 -5.99 17.61 19.67
CA GLU A 387 -4.60 18.02 19.74
C GLU A 387 -3.81 17.63 18.50
N VAL A 388 -4.15 16.51 17.85
CA VAL A 388 -3.50 16.00 16.64
C VAL A 388 -4.47 16.08 15.47
N PHE A 389 -3.97 16.41 14.28
CA PHE A 389 -4.81 16.48 13.10
C PHE A 389 -5.10 15.08 12.54
N PHE A 390 -6.37 14.75 12.29
CA PHE A 390 -6.76 13.47 11.70
C PHE A 390 -7.37 13.67 10.30
N TYR A 391 -7.03 12.79 9.36
CA TYR A 391 -7.63 12.82 8.02
C TYR A 391 -7.73 11.45 7.35
N LEU A 392 -8.66 11.34 6.40
CA LEU A 392 -8.79 10.17 5.54
C LEU A 392 -8.14 10.44 4.18
N CYS A 393 -7.33 9.52 3.70
CA CYS A 393 -6.63 9.63 2.42
C CYS A 393 -7.41 8.87 1.34
N MET A 394 -7.66 9.53 0.19
CA MET A 394 -8.38 8.96 -0.97
C MET A 394 -9.84 8.59 -0.71
N GLU A 395 -10.49 9.16 0.31
CA GLU A 395 -11.86 8.83 0.67
C GLU A 395 -12.86 9.93 0.30
N LYS A 396 -14.06 9.50 -0.10
CA LYS A 396 -15.18 10.38 -0.45
C LYS A 396 -15.84 10.99 0.78
N ALA A 397 -16.47 12.15 0.61
CA ALA A 397 -17.11 12.92 1.67
C ALA A 397 -18.04 12.09 2.59
N ALA A 398 -18.88 11.22 2.01
CA ALA A 398 -19.79 10.38 2.78
C ALA A 398 -19.10 9.43 3.80
N ILE A 399 -17.85 9.02 3.53
CA ILE A 399 -17.09 8.19 4.47
C ILE A 399 -16.55 9.06 5.61
N TRP A 400 -16.12 10.29 5.33
CA TRP A 400 -15.70 11.24 6.36
C TRP A 400 -16.82 11.53 7.36
N GLU A 401 -18.02 11.87 6.85
CA GLU A 401 -19.18 12.14 7.69
C GLU A 401 -19.52 10.97 8.60
N ARG A 402 -19.53 9.74 8.05
CA ARG A 402 -19.88 8.53 8.80
C ARG A 402 -18.76 8.07 9.73
N ALA A 403 -17.49 8.26 9.37
CA ALA A 403 -16.36 7.77 10.15
C ALA A 403 -15.91 8.75 11.24
N PHE A 404 -15.85 10.04 10.91
CA PHE A 404 -15.34 11.11 11.78
C PHE A 404 -16.44 12.01 12.35
N GLY A 405 -17.65 11.98 11.78
CA GLY A 405 -18.75 12.87 12.20
C GLY A 405 -18.69 14.27 11.56
N TYR A 406 -17.72 14.51 10.68
CA TYR A 406 -17.56 15.77 9.95
C TYR A 406 -16.87 15.54 8.61
N VAL A 407 -16.96 16.53 7.73
CA VAL A 407 -16.26 16.55 6.43
C VAL A 407 -15.92 17.99 6.07
N TYR A 408 -14.84 18.17 5.31
CA TYR A 408 -14.51 19.47 4.74
C TYR A 408 -15.34 19.74 3.48
N PRO A 409 -15.78 20.98 3.24
CA PRO A 409 -16.59 21.32 2.07
C PRO A 409 -15.81 21.16 0.76
N ASP A 410 -14.50 21.37 0.80
CA ASP A 410 -13.62 21.33 -0.35
C ASP A 410 -12.16 21.08 0.08
N ASN A 411 -11.30 20.79 -0.90
CA ASN A 411 -9.89 20.46 -0.67
C ASN A 411 -9.05 21.66 -0.21
N GLU A 412 -9.42 22.89 -0.59
CA GLU A 412 -8.69 24.10 -0.20
C GLU A 412 -8.91 24.44 1.28
N THR A 413 -10.14 24.25 1.76
CA THR A 413 -10.51 24.40 3.16
C THR A 413 -9.83 23.33 4.01
N PHE A 414 -9.74 22.08 3.50
CA PHE A 414 -8.94 21.04 4.14
C PHE A 414 -7.45 21.44 4.23
N GLU A 415 -6.84 21.84 3.10
CA GLU A 415 -5.42 22.19 3.03
C GLU A 415 -5.07 23.35 3.97
N ARG A 416 -5.93 24.37 4.03
CA ARG A 416 -5.80 25.52 4.92
C ARG A 416 -5.86 25.12 6.39
N ASP A 417 -6.84 24.31 6.79
CA ASP A 417 -6.96 23.86 8.20
C ASP A 417 -5.79 22.92 8.59
N PHE A 418 -5.37 22.05 7.67
CA PHE A 418 -4.19 21.20 7.84
C PHE A 418 -2.94 22.05 8.08
N GLY A 419 -2.65 23.03 7.22
CA GLY A 419 -1.50 23.93 7.37
C GLY A 419 -1.55 24.72 8.68
N GLN A 420 -2.73 25.22 9.06
CA GLN A 420 -2.91 25.96 10.31
C GLN A 420 -2.61 25.10 11.55
N LYS A 421 -3.19 23.90 11.63
CA LYS A 421 -3.04 23.01 12.78
C LYS A 421 -1.68 22.30 12.86
N THR A 422 -0.98 22.21 11.73
CA THR A 422 0.35 21.59 11.67
C THR A 422 1.45 22.64 11.68
N LEU A 423 1.78 23.23 10.53
CA LEU A 423 2.92 24.14 10.36
C LEU A 423 2.79 25.40 11.24
N HIS A 424 1.62 26.04 11.30
CA HIS A 424 1.49 27.30 12.04
C HIS A 424 1.40 27.11 13.55
N GLN A 425 0.56 26.19 14.03
CA GLN A 425 0.34 25.99 15.47
C GLN A 425 1.39 25.13 16.18
N LYS A 426 1.98 24.15 15.50
CA LYS A 426 2.90 23.19 16.15
C LYS A 426 4.37 23.35 15.78
N VAL A 427 4.65 23.91 14.60
CA VAL A 427 6.03 24.14 14.14
C VAL A 427 6.45 25.59 14.39
N ARG A 428 5.60 26.57 14.07
CA ARG A 428 5.96 28.00 14.14
C ARG A 428 5.51 28.74 15.40
N ARG A 429 4.82 28.08 16.34
CA ARG A 429 4.37 28.77 17.56
C ARG A 429 5.59 29.27 18.34
N PRO A 430 5.71 30.58 18.64
CA PRO A 430 6.81 31.08 19.44
C PRO A 430 6.77 30.44 20.82
N ALA A 431 7.94 30.18 21.41
CA ALA A 431 8.07 29.86 22.83
C ALA A 431 7.69 31.10 23.68
N LEU A 432 6.41 31.46 23.67
CA LEU A 432 5.82 32.49 24.51
C LEU A 432 5.00 31.78 25.59
N GLU A 433 5.67 31.12 26.55
CA GLU A 433 5.04 30.66 27.80
C GLU A 433 6.04 30.11 28.84
N ASN A 434 7.28 30.61 28.88
CA ASN A 434 8.23 30.34 30.00
C ASN A 434 9.00 31.60 30.44
N ALA A 435 8.37 32.78 30.33
CA ALA A 435 8.79 33.97 31.05
C ALA A 435 7.64 34.36 31.99
N THR A 436 7.60 33.74 33.17
CA THR A 436 6.85 34.27 34.30
C THR A 436 7.68 35.41 34.88
N PRO A 437 7.19 36.67 34.91
CA PRO A 437 7.81 37.70 35.73
C PRO A 437 7.14 37.69 37.11
N ALA A 438 7.84 37.14 38.10
CA ALA A 438 7.74 37.53 39.51
C ALA A 438 8.98 37.03 40.26
#